data_AF-A0A1A6GXQ0-F1
#
_entry.id   AF-A0A1A6GXQ0-F1
#
_cell.length_a   1.000
_cell.length_b   1.000
_cell.length_c   1.000
_cell.angle_alpha   90.00
_cell.angle_beta   90.00
_cell.angle_gamma   90.00
#
_symmetry.space_group_name_H-M   'P 1'
#
loop_
_entity.id
_entity.type
_entity.pdbx_description
1 polymer ?
#
loop_
_entity_poly.entity_id
_entity_poly.type
_entity_poly.pdbx_seq_one_letter_code
_entity_poly.pdbx_strand_id
1 'polypeptide(L)'
;MAADKQPKGQKRVWSILRPLLLRGEPNTKIVKGTVTSCRNNYGCIEGCVVFSHTDVIGPLPLQPGDKVLAFVEEDPLTRNLRATEVCVLCVFPEDDRPRDPFSKIHDLSACVSHVKKNIIHLADEYYFYLDSISKGFMPYKGDWLDVEYSAQQKSSKIIIHSLKATKWRYLEEVCVTSIQKRHGVLNHTIFFTFDSLKCPMGYTPLVGHVVNVVVVQSIRPNYNWRAVFMMPVNT
;
A
#
# COMPACT_ATOMS: atom_id res chain seq x y z
N MET A 1 -33.45 -14.93 6.40
CA MET A 1 -32.77 -13.71 5.92
C MET A 1 -32.98 -12.60 6.93
N ALA A 2 -31.97 -12.30 7.76
CA ALA A 2 -31.98 -11.13 8.62
C ALA A 2 -31.03 -10.10 7.99
N ALA A 3 -31.56 -8.97 7.53
CA ALA A 3 -30.75 -7.85 7.12
C ALA A 3 -30.12 -7.24 8.38
N ASP A 4 -28.82 -7.45 8.53
CA ASP A 4 -28.04 -6.90 9.63
C ASP A 4 -28.09 -5.36 9.56
N LYS A 5 -28.94 -4.77 10.40
CA LYS A 5 -29.10 -3.31 10.47
C LYS A 5 -27.91 -2.76 11.24
N GLN A 6 -26.90 -2.28 10.52
CA GLN A 6 -25.81 -1.51 11.12
C GLN A 6 -26.39 -0.37 11.98
N PRO A 7 -25.91 -0.20 13.23
CA PRO A 7 -26.40 0.84 14.13
C PRO A 7 -26.20 2.23 13.52
N LYS A 8 -27.13 3.16 13.77
CA LYS A 8 -27.17 4.51 13.15
C LYS A 8 -25.87 5.31 13.32
N GLY A 9 -25.13 5.10 14.42
CA GLY A 9 -23.80 5.69 14.64
C GLY A 9 -22.72 5.16 13.70
N GLN A 10 -22.73 3.85 13.42
CA GLN A 10 -21.78 3.16 12.53
C GLN A 10 -21.89 3.69 11.09
N LYS A 11 -23.11 3.90 10.60
CA LYS A 11 -23.35 4.48 9.27
C LYS A 11 -22.75 5.88 9.14
N ARG A 12 -22.80 6.69 10.20
CA ARG A 12 -22.26 8.05 10.21
C ARG A 12 -20.73 8.05 10.16
N VAL A 13 -20.07 7.22 10.97
CA VAL A 13 -18.59 7.12 10.98
C VAL A 13 -18.06 6.63 9.63
N TRP A 14 -18.62 5.55 9.08
CA TRP A 14 -18.18 5.04 7.78
C TRP A 14 -18.55 5.95 6.60
N SER A 15 -19.56 6.83 6.74
CA SER A 15 -19.83 7.85 5.73
C SER A 15 -18.75 8.92 5.65
N ILE A 16 -18.06 9.21 6.76
CA ILE A 16 -16.96 10.18 6.83
C ILE A 16 -15.69 9.56 6.22
N LEU A 17 -15.35 8.35 6.64
CA LEU A 17 -14.07 7.71 6.30
C LEU A 17 -13.96 7.15 4.87
N ARG A 18 -15.06 7.17 4.10
CA ARG A 18 -15.18 6.62 2.73
C ARG A 18 -14.30 5.37 2.54
N PRO A 19 -14.63 4.26 3.23
CA PRO A 19 -13.79 3.06 3.21
C PRO A 19 -13.65 2.55 1.78
N LEU A 20 -12.41 2.24 1.40
CA LEU A 20 -12.15 1.43 0.21
C LEU A 20 -12.64 0.03 0.57
N LEU A 21 -13.83 -0.34 0.08
CA LEU A 21 -14.47 -1.61 0.41
C LEU A 21 -13.62 -2.77 -0.12
N LEU A 22 -12.95 -3.47 0.79
CA LEU A 22 -12.31 -4.76 0.54
C LEU A 22 -13.17 -5.83 1.22
N ARG A 23 -13.58 -6.85 0.47
CA ARG A 23 -14.39 -7.98 0.92
C ARG A 23 -13.49 -9.22 1.01
N GLY A 24 -12.77 -9.43 2.12
CA GLY A 24 -11.86 -10.57 2.23
C GLY A 24 -11.25 -10.92 3.58
N GLU A 25 -11.30 -10.02 4.57
CA GLU A 25 -10.93 -10.28 5.96
C GLU A 25 -12.05 -9.70 6.84
N PRO A 26 -12.49 -10.33 7.95
CA PRO A 26 -13.72 -9.90 8.63
C PRO A 26 -13.67 -8.48 9.18
N ASN A 27 -12.48 -7.96 9.54
CA ASN A 27 -12.40 -6.77 10.41
C ASN A 27 -11.45 -5.64 9.96
N THR A 28 -10.65 -5.80 8.90
CA THR A 28 -9.69 -4.76 8.47
C THR A 28 -10.20 -4.03 7.23
N LYS A 29 -10.32 -2.70 7.32
CA LYS A 29 -10.75 -1.79 6.24
C LYS A 29 -9.69 -0.73 5.98
N ILE A 30 -9.62 -0.23 4.76
CA ILE A 30 -8.68 0.83 4.40
C ILE A 30 -9.44 2.14 4.23
N VAL A 31 -8.96 3.19 4.89
CA VAL A 31 -9.56 4.52 4.85
C VAL A 31 -8.54 5.54 4.40
N LYS A 32 -8.97 6.47 3.55
CA LYS A 32 -8.23 7.70 3.27
C LYS A 32 -8.84 8.79 4.14
N GLY A 33 -8.03 9.54 4.85
CA GLY A 33 -8.51 10.58 5.76
C GLY A 33 -7.45 11.61 6.07
N THR A 34 -7.83 12.62 6.84
CA THR A 34 -6.95 13.69 7.29
C THR A 34 -6.68 13.52 8.78
N VAL A 35 -5.43 13.67 9.20
CA VAL A 35 -5.08 13.70 10.62
C VAL A 35 -5.70 14.94 11.25
N THR A 36 -6.59 14.74 12.22
CA THR A 36 -7.28 15.82 12.92
C THR A 36 -6.58 16.22 14.21
N SER A 37 -5.77 15.32 14.79
CA SER A 37 -5.03 15.61 16.01
C SER A 37 -3.86 14.64 16.20
N CYS A 38 -2.74 15.13 16.71
CA CYS A 38 -1.65 14.33 17.26
C CYS A 38 -1.38 14.85 18.67
N ARG A 39 -1.55 14.03 19.71
CA ARG A 39 -1.23 14.37 21.11
C ARG A 39 -0.42 13.25 21.74
N ASN A 40 0.72 13.62 22.32
CA ASN A 40 1.64 12.69 22.98
C ASN A 40 2.13 11.60 22.01
N ASN A 41 1.69 10.35 22.21
CA ASN A 41 2.07 9.17 21.41
C ASN A 41 0.92 8.63 20.53
N TYR A 42 -0.21 9.33 20.48
CA TYR A 42 -1.39 8.91 19.73
C TYR A 42 -1.92 10.04 18.86
N GLY A 43 -2.55 9.67 17.76
CA GLY A 43 -3.26 10.60 16.89
C GLY A 43 -4.64 10.10 16.50
N CYS A 44 -5.37 10.96 15.82
CA CYS A 44 -6.71 10.68 15.34
C CYS A 44 -6.86 11.15 13.89
N ILE A 45 -7.52 10.32 13.07
CA ILE A 45 -7.84 10.58 11.67
C ILE A 45 -9.34 10.85 11.56
N GLU A 46 -9.71 11.98 10.97
CA GLU A 46 -11.10 12.44 10.79
C GLU A 46 -11.93 12.41 12.09
N GLY A 47 -11.27 12.55 13.25
CA GLY A 47 -11.92 12.46 14.57
C GLY A 47 -12.47 11.07 14.92
N CYS A 48 -12.24 10.05 14.10
CA CYS A 48 -12.92 8.74 14.20
C CYS A 48 -11.99 7.53 14.35
N VAL A 49 -10.74 7.62 13.90
CA VAL A 49 -9.78 6.49 13.91
C VAL A 49 -8.58 6.86 14.75
N VAL A 50 -8.31 6.10 15.82
CA VAL A 50 -7.16 6.33 16.69
C VAL A 50 -5.95 5.55 16.20
N PHE A 51 -4.76 6.15 16.19
CA PHE A 51 -3.50 5.49 15.82
C PHE A 51 -2.40 5.80 16.84
N SER A 52 -1.44 4.88 17.01
CA SER A 52 -0.19 5.15 17.75
C SER A 52 0.87 5.70 16.79
N HIS A 53 1.80 6.51 17.30
CA HIS A 53 2.97 6.96 16.52
C HIS A 53 3.85 5.79 16.05
N THR A 54 3.78 4.64 16.73
CA THR A 54 4.46 3.39 16.31
C THR A 54 3.81 2.72 15.11
N ASP A 55 2.55 3.05 14.83
CA ASP A 55 1.79 2.49 13.71
C ASP A 55 2.01 3.33 12.43
N VAL A 56 2.72 4.46 12.55
CA VAL A 56 3.04 5.34 11.43
C VAL A 56 4.18 4.73 10.61
N ILE A 57 3.93 4.51 9.33
CA ILE A 57 4.93 4.03 8.37
C ILE A 57 5.56 5.25 7.69
N GLY A 58 6.80 5.54 8.07
CA GLY A 58 7.61 6.61 7.47
C GLY A 58 8.52 7.30 8.50
N PRO A 59 9.52 8.07 8.05
CA PRO A 59 10.48 8.75 8.93
C PRO A 59 9.93 10.06 9.53
N LEU A 60 8.83 10.60 9.00
CA LEU A 60 8.26 11.88 9.41
C LEU A 60 7.10 11.70 10.39
N PRO A 61 7.07 12.43 11.53
CA PRO A 61 5.95 12.41 12.45
C PRO A 61 4.73 13.10 11.82
N LEU A 62 3.55 12.47 11.97
CA LEU A 62 2.29 13.04 11.47
C LEU A 62 1.92 14.33 12.20
N GLN A 63 1.40 15.30 11.45
CA GLN A 63 0.86 16.55 11.94
C GLN A 63 -0.64 16.69 11.63
N PRO A 64 -1.41 17.44 12.44
CA PRO A 64 -2.77 17.79 12.08
C PRO A 64 -2.82 18.50 10.72
N GLY A 65 -3.67 18.00 9.81
CA GLY A 65 -3.76 18.46 8.42
C GLY A 65 -3.14 17.49 7.41
N ASP A 66 -2.31 16.55 7.85
CA ASP A 66 -1.71 15.55 6.96
C ASP A 66 -2.79 14.62 6.39
N LYS A 67 -2.78 14.47 5.08
CA LYS A 67 -3.58 13.43 4.43
C LYS A 67 -2.88 12.10 4.65
N VAL A 68 -3.65 11.07 4.98
CA VAL A 68 -3.13 9.75 5.31
C VAL A 68 -3.99 8.65 4.72
N LEU A 69 -3.38 7.48 4.58
CA LEU A 69 -4.05 6.23 4.30
C LEU A 69 -3.84 5.31 5.49
N ALA A 70 -4.93 4.83 6.11
CA ALA A 70 -4.89 4.03 7.32
C ALA A 70 -5.56 2.67 7.13
N PHE A 71 -4.92 1.64 7.66
CA PHE A 71 -5.50 0.31 7.85
C PHE A 71 -6.19 0.28 9.19
N VAL A 72 -7.50 0.04 9.18
CA VAL A 72 -8.37 0.23 10.32
C VAL A 72 -9.00 -1.09 10.69
N GLU A 73 -8.81 -1.48 11.94
CA GLU A 73 -9.53 -2.57 12.56
C GLU A 73 -10.63 -2.02 13.46
N GLU A 74 -11.77 -2.70 13.45
CA GLU A 74 -12.86 -2.44 14.37
C GLU A 74 -12.72 -3.36 15.59
N ASP A 75 -12.67 -2.77 16.78
CA ASP A 75 -12.68 -3.52 18.03
C ASP A 75 -14.04 -4.24 18.20
N PRO A 76 -14.06 -5.57 18.37
CA PRO A 76 -15.32 -6.32 18.44
C PRO A 76 -16.21 -5.96 19.63
N LEU A 77 -15.62 -5.50 20.73
CA LEU A 77 -16.29 -5.22 22.01
C LEU A 77 -16.68 -3.75 22.11
N THR A 78 -15.75 -2.84 21.80
CA THR A 78 -15.95 -1.39 21.96
C THR A 78 -16.45 -0.71 20.70
N ARG A 79 -16.40 -1.39 19.54
CA ARG A 79 -16.74 -0.85 18.21
C ARG A 79 -15.89 0.35 17.79
N ASN A 80 -14.83 0.64 18.53
CA ASN A 80 -13.89 1.70 18.21
C ASN A 80 -13.02 1.30 17.02
N LEU A 81 -12.64 2.30 16.23
CA LEU A 81 -11.77 2.13 15.09
C LEU A 81 -10.33 2.45 15.49
N ARG A 82 -9.46 1.46 15.33
CA ARG A 82 -8.02 1.61 15.59
C ARG A 82 -7.26 1.40 14.30
N ALA A 83 -6.33 2.29 13.99
CA ALA A 83 -5.40 2.07 12.91
C ALA A 83 -4.32 1.07 13.35
N THR A 84 -4.01 0.10 12.50
CA THR A 84 -2.87 -0.80 12.69
C THR A 84 -1.65 -0.36 11.90
N GLU A 85 -1.87 0.39 10.82
CA GLU A 85 -0.83 1.01 10.01
C GLU A 85 -1.36 2.34 9.45
N VAL A 86 -0.56 3.42 9.54
CA VAL A 86 -0.91 4.75 9.01
C VAL A 86 0.22 5.27 8.14
N CYS A 87 -0.09 5.60 6.89
CA CYS A 87 0.89 6.10 5.94
C CYS A 87 0.58 7.55 5.57
N VAL A 88 1.61 8.41 5.55
CA VAL A 88 1.50 9.80 5.14
C VAL A 88 1.31 9.89 3.63
N LEU A 89 0.29 10.61 3.17
CA LEU A 89 0.16 11.07 1.79
C LEU A 89 0.83 12.45 1.73
N CYS A 90 2.12 12.49 1.43
CA CYS A 90 2.85 13.76 1.31
C CYS A 90 2.24 14.59 0.18
N VAL A 91 1.74 15.79 0.49
CA VAL A 91 1.41 16.83 -0.50
C VAL A 91 2.44 17.93 -0.31
N PHE A 92 3.28 18.22 -1.31
CA PHE A 92 4.12 19.41 -1.25
C PHE A 92 3.24 20.65 -1.46
N PRO A 93 3.32 21.67 -0.59
CA PRO A 93 2.78 22.99 -0.92
C PRO A 93 3.54 23.52 -2.14
N GLU A 94 2.81 24.11 -3.08
CA GLU A 94 3.46 24.93 -4.12
C GLU A 94 4.26 26.04 -3.42
N ASP A 95 5.53 26.10 -3.80
CA ASP A 95 6.61 26.83 -3.16
C ASP A 95 6.39 28.35 -3.21
N ASP A 96 6.76 29.02 -2.12
CA ASP A 96 7.06 30.45 -2.16
C ASP A 96 8.12 30.77 -1.08
N ARG A 97 9.39 30.33 -1.26
CA ARG A 97 10.62 31.16 -1.11
C ARG A 97 11.96 30.39 -1.18
N PRO A 98 13.06 31.08 -1.56
CA PRO A 98 14.22 30.47 -2.22
C PRO A 98 15.30 29.98 -1.25
N ARG A 99 15.84 28.76 -1.42
CA ARG A 99 17.10 28.31 -0.75
C ARG A 99 17.89 27.23 -1.53
N ASP A 100 19.08 27.65 -2.01
CA ASP A 100 20.41 26.97 -2.11
C ASP A 100 20.60 25.59 -2.83
N PRO A 101 21.81 25.19 -3.32
CA PRO A 101 22.04 24.76 -4.71
C PRO A 101 22.40 23.27 -4.85
N PHE A 102 22.13 22.44 -3.85
CA PHE A 102 22.31 20.99 -3.94
C PHE A 102 20.94 20.34 -3.98
N SER A 103 20.68 19.54 -5.01
CA SER A 103 19.44 18.77 -5.18
C SER A 103 19.23 17.90 -3.95
N LYS A 104 18.42 18.37 -3.00
CA LYS A 104 18.09 17.63 -1.79
C LYS A 104 17.50 16.29 -2.20
N ILE A 105 18.03 15.23 -1.59
CA ILE A 105 17.45 13.90 -1.69
C ILE A 105 16.27 13.85 -0.72
N HIS A 106 15.17 13.29 -1.21
CA HIS A 106 13.91 13.14 -0.51
C HIS A 106 13.52 11.67 -0.47
N ASP A 107 12.93 11.25 0.65
CA ASP A 107 12.38 9.91 0.84
C ASP A 107 10.84 9.97 0.81
N LEU A 108 10.23 9.02 0.11
CA LEU A 108 8.78 8.90 -0.04
C LEU A 108 8.35 7.44 0.11
N SER A 109 7.48 7.16 1.07
CA SER A 109 6.78 5.87 1.17
C SER A 109 5.34 6.02 0.68
N ALA A 110 5.00 5.42 -0.46
CA ALA A 110 3.68 5.59 -1.06
C ALA A 110 3.19 4.36 -1.84
N CYS A 111 1.87 4.27 -1.98
CA CYS A 111 1.19 3.21 -2.70
C CYS A 111 1.10 3.52 -4.21
N VAL A 112 1.35 2.52 -5.05
CA VAL A 112 1.18 2.60 -6.51
C VAL A 112 -0.30 2.69 -6.86
N SER A 113 -0.73 3.85 -7.33
CA SER A 113 -2.10 4.10 -7.78
C SER A 113 -2.42 3.42 -9.12
N HIS A 114 -1.52 3.54 -10.10
CA HIS A 114 -1.58 2.83 -11.38
C HIS A 114 -0.23 2.87 -12.11
N VAL A 115 -0.06 1.98 -13.09
CA VAL A 115 1.13 1.90 -13.95
C VAL A 115 0.69 1.99 -15.41
N LYS A 116 1.27 2.91 -16.18
CA LYS A 116 0.89 3.15 -17.60
C LYS A 116 2.12 3.35 -18.46
N LYS A 117 2.36 2.46 -19.43
CA LYS A 117 3.45 2.59 -20.43
C LYS A 117 4.81 2.98 -19.80
N ASN A 118 5.20 2.29 -18.73
CA ASN A 118 6.42 2.54 -17.92
C ASN A 118 6.41 3.80 -17.04
N ILE A 119 5.27 4.46 -16.88
CA ILE A 119 5.08 5.53 -15.89
C ILE A 119 4.41 4.93 -14.68
N ILE A 120 5.01 5.11 -13.50
CA ILE A 120 4.42 4.73 -12.22
C ILE A 120 3.81 5.98 -11.61
N HIS A 121 2.54 5.87 -11.20
CA HIS A 121 1.86 6.91 -10.45
C HIS A 121 1.74 6.47 -8.98
N LEU A 122 2.23 7.28 -8.05
CA LEU A 122 2.09 7.05 -6.60
C LEU A 122 1.07 8.01 -6.01
N ALA A 123 0.18 7.47 -5.18
CA ALA A 123 -0.85 8.23 -4.44
C ALA A 123 -1.72 9.18 -5.30
N ASP A 124 -1.77 8.99 -6.63
CA ASP A 124 -2.38 9.89 -7.62
C ASP A 124 -1.77 11.31 -7.69
N GLU A 125 -0.61 11.54 -7.07
CA GLU A 125 0.02 12.86 -6.94
C GLU A 125 1.43 12.89 -7.55
N TYR A 126 2.16 11.77 -7.49
CA TYR A 126 3.51 11.67 -8.03
C TYR A 126 3.52 10.77 -9.25
N TYR A 127 4.35 11.11 -10.23
CA TYR A 127 4.64 10.20 -11.33
C TYR A 127 6.10 10.24 -11.69
N PHE A 128 6.62 9.10 -12.11
CA PHE A 128 7.98 8.98 -12.59
C PHE A 128 8.09 7.92 -13.67
N TYR A 129 9.11 8.07 -14.49
CA TYR A 129 9.46 7.08 -15.48
C TYR A 129 10.23 5.94 -14.82
N LEU A 130 9.83 4.72 -15.14
CA LEU A 130 10.57 3.52 -14.82
C LEU A 130 11.83 3.49 -15.71
N ASP A 131 12.83 4.29 -15.37
CA ASP A 131 14.16 4.14 -15.92
C ASP A 131 14.79 2.84 -15.40
N SER A 132 15.92 2.44 -15.98
CA SER A 132 16.69 1.20 -15.80
C SER A 132 17.04 0.76 -14.36
N ILE A 133 16.54 1.47 -13.34
CA ILE A 133 16.78 1.31 -11.91
C ILE A 133 15.95 0.17 -11.33
N SER A 134 14.81 -0.21 -11.93
CA SER A 134 13.97 -1.31 -11.44
C SER A 134 14.51 -2.71 -11.79
N LYS A 135 15.83 -2.91 -11.72
CA LYS A 135 16.47 -4.21 -11.98
C LYS A 135 16.06 -5.21 -10.90
N GLY A 136 15.00 -5.97 -11.16
CA GLY A 136 14.61 -7.09 -10.30
C GLY A 136 13.18 -7.07 -9.80
N PHE A 137 12.53 -5.91 -9.75
CA PHE A 137 11.18 -5.76 -9.24
C PHE A 137 10.38 -4.81 -10.13
N MET A 138 9.24 -5.28 -10.61
CA MET A 138 8.30 -4.48 -11.40
C MET A 138 7.15 -4.06 -10.48
N PRO A 139 7.03 -2.76 -10.13
CA PRO A 139 5.93 -2.27 -9.33
C PRO A 139 4.60 -2.49 -10.04
N TYR A 140 3.58 -2.77 -9.25
CA TYR A 140 2.23 -3.05 -9.72
C TYR A 140 1.24 -2.24 -8.91
N LYS A 141 0.08 -1.95 -9.49
CA LYS A 141 -1.00 -1.24 -8.82
C LYS A 141 -1.33 -1.87 -7.45
N GLY A 142 -1.25 -1.07 -6.39
CA GLY A 142 -1.46 -1.45 -5.01
C GLY A 142 -0.16 -1.56 -4.20
N ASP A 143 0.99 -1.76 -4.83
CA ASP A 143 2.24 -2.00 -4.09
C ASP A 143 2.68 -0.80 -3.26
N TRP A 144 3.25 -1.08 -2.10
CA TRP A 144 3.93 -0.08 -1.28
C TRP A 144 5.40 0.01 -1.66
N LEU A 145 5.84 1.22 -1.98
CA LEU A 145 7.20 1.53 -2.37
C LEU A 145 7.80 2.56 -1.44
N ASP A 146 9.06 2.35 -1.10
CA ASP A 146 9.97 3.37 -0.60
C ASP A 146 10.80 3.88 -1.79
N VAL A 147 10.73 5.19 -2.01
CA VAL A 147 11.35 5.88 -3.14
C VAL A 147 12.25 6.98 -2.61
N GLU A 148 13.52 6.90 -2.98
CA GLU A 148 14.49 7.97 -2.77
C GLU A 148 14.60 8.74 -4.08
N TYR A 149 14.38 10.06 -4.05
CA TYR A 149 14.34 10.88 -5.26
C TYR A 149 14.91 12.28 -5.05
N SER A 150 15.25 12.97 -6.13
CA SER A 150 15.55 14.40 -6.14
C SER A 150 14.76 15.12 -7.22
N ALA A 151 14.36 16.36 -6.92
CA ALA A 151 13.70 17.23 -7.90
C ALA A 151 14.74 18.11 -8.60
N GLN A 152 14.68 18.21 -9.93
CA GLN A 152 15.56 19.12 -10.66
C GLN A 152 15.01 20.55 -10.59
N GLN A 153 15.77 21.50 -10.03
CA GLN A 153 15.33 22.89 -9.76
C GLN A 153 14.69 23.66 -10.93
N LYS A 154 14.85 23.22 -12.18
CA LYS A 154 14.36 23.91 -13.39
C LYS A 154 13.27 23.14 -14.14
N SER A 155 12.81 22.00 -13.62
CA SER A 155 11.73 21.22 -14.24
C SER A 155 10.96 20.42 -13.20
N SER A 156 9.71 20.06 -13.47
CA SER A 156 8.95 19.08 -12.67
C SER A 156 9.49 17.65 -12.80
N LYS A 157 10.73 17.47 -13.29
CA LYS A 157 11.35 16.16 -13.47
C LYS A 157 11.91 15.68 -12.13
N ILE A 158 11.36 14.57 -11.68
CA ILE A 158 11.83 13.79 -10.53
C ILE A 158 12.87 12.78 -11.03
N ILE A 159 14.03 12.74 -10.38
CA ILE A 159 15.08 11.74 -10.59
C ILE A 159 14.99 10.75 -9.43
N ILE A 160 14.80 9.47 -9.73
CA ILE A 160 14.79 8.42 -8.71
C ILE A 160 16.22 7.91 -8.52
N HIS A 161 16.63 7.80 -7.26
CA HIS A 161 17.89 7.18 -6.84
C HIS A 161 17.67 5.75 -6.37
N SER A 162 16.59 5.49 -5.67
CA SER A 162 16.25 4.16 -5.15
C SER A 162 14.76 3.88 -5.22
N LEU A 163 14.41 2.63 -5.52
CA LEU A 163 13.03 2.15 -5.50
C LEU A 163 13.01 0.74 -4.92
N LYS A 164 12.32 0.57 -3.78
CA LYS A 164 12.23 -0.70 -3.07
C LYS A 164 10.79 -0.93 -2.60
N ALA A 165 10.39 -2.20 -2.46
CA ALA A 165 9.15 -2.50 -1.76
C ALA A 165 9.32 -2.21 -0.27
N THR A 166 8.35 -1.52 0.34
CA THR A 166 8.43 -1.11 1.76
C THR A 166 8.54 -2.32 2.71
N LYS A 167 7.77 -3.38 2.42
CA LYS A 167 7.87 -4.66 3.14
C LYS A 167 7.87 -5.81 2.15
N TRP A 168 8.65 -6.83 2.44
CA TRP A 168 8.66 -8.10 1.72
C TRP A 168 8.76 -9.28 2.69
N ARG A 169 8.29 -10.45 2.27
CA ARG A 169 8.39 -11.70 3.01
C ARG A 169 8.73 -12.85 2.06
N TYR A 170 9.43 -13.84 2.58
CA TYR A 170 9.56 -15.14 1.95
C TYR A 170 8.61 -16.10 2.67
N LEU A 171 7.82 -16.85 1.91
CA LEU A 171 6.86 -17.82 2.41
C LEU A 171 7.10 -19.16 1.73
N GLU A 172 7.07 -20.23 2.51
CA GLU A 172 7.30 -21.58 2.03
C GLU A 172 5.99 -22.35 1.92
N GLU A 173 5.94 -23.29 0.98
CA GLU A 173 4.87 -24.27 0.82
C GLU A 173 3.45 -23.67 0.78
N VAL A 174 3.28 -22.55 0.07
CA VAL A 174 1.96 -21.95 -0.12
C VAL A 174 1.27 -22.53 -1.36
N CYS A 175 -0.03 -22.75 -1.28
CA CYS A 175 -0.81 -23.41 -2.33
C CYS A 175 -1.48 -22.39 -3.25
N VAL A 176 -1.44 -22.63 -4.56
CA VAL A 176 -2.25 -21.91 -5.55
C VAL A 176 -3.71 -22.33 -5.41
N THR A 177 -4.50 -21.47 -4.79
CA THR A 177 -5.91 -21.74 -4.47
C THR A 177 -6.88 -21.38 -5.59
N SER A 178 -6.55 -20.41 -6.44
CA SER A 178 -7.38 -20.04 -7.58
C SER A 178 -6.59 -19.33 -8.67
N ILE A 179 -7.05 -19.48 -9.91
CA ILE A 179 -6.53 -18.75 -11.08
C ILE A 179 -7.74 -18.28 -11.90
N GLN A 180 -7.74 -17.01 -12.26
CA GLN A 180 -8.73 -16.38 -13.12
C GLN A 180 -8.03 -15.47 -14.13
N LYS A 181 -8.10 -15.81 -15.43
CA LYS A 181 -7.47 -15.07 -16.53
C LYS A 181 -5.95 -14.89 -16.27
N ARG A 182 -5.51 -13.64 -16.06
CA ARG A 182 -4.11 -13.25 -15.82
C ARG A 182 -3.80 -13.01 -14.33
N HIS A 183 -4.68 -13.46 -13.44
CA HIS A 183 -4.53 -13.32 -12.00
C HIS A 183 -4.68 -14.66 -11.29
N GLY A 184 -4.06 -14.81 -10.13
CA GLY A 184 -4.28 -15.95 -9.25
C GLY A 184 -4.09 -15.59 -7.78
N VAL A 185 -4.37 -16.55 -6.91
CA VAL A 185 -4.36 -16.38 -5.46
C VAL A 185 -3.67 -17.57 -4.79
N LEU A 186 -2.75 -17.28 -3.87
CA LEU A 186 -2.12 -18.26 -2.98
C LEU A 186 -2.77 -18.18 -1.59
N ASN A 187 -3.02 -19.34 -0.98
CA ASN A 187 -3.62 -19.47 0.36
C ASN A 187 -4.80 -18.52 0.63
N HIS A 188 -5.62 -18.27 -0.40
CA HIS A 188 -6.77 -17.34 -0.37
C HIS A 188 -6.46 -15.86 -0.07
N THR A 189 -5.22 -15.49 0.28
CA THR A 189 -4.88 -14.18 0.88
C THR A 189 -3.79 -13.41 0.14
N ILE A 190 -3.03 -14.07 -0.74
CA ILE A 190 -1.92 -13.45 -1.49
C ILE A 190 -2.26 -13.50 -2.98
N PHE A 191 -2.38 -12.36 -3.64
CA PHE A 191 -2.63 -12.36 -5.07
C PHE A 191 -1.32 -12.38 -5.88
N PHE A 192 -1.41 -12.83 -7.12
CA PHE A 192 -0.36 -12.67 -8.11
C PHE A 192 -0.93 -12.32 -9.47
N THR A 193 -0.09 -11.77 -10.33
CA THR A 193 -0.45 -11.48 -11.72
C THR A 193 0.63 -12.02 -12.62
N PHE A 194 0.24 -12.69 -13.71
CA PHE A 194 1.20 -13.26 -14.66
C PHE A 194 2.05 -12.20 -15.36
N ASP A 195 1.62 -10.94 -15.35
CA ASP A 195 2.34 -9.83 -15.98
C ASP A 195 3.52 -9.34 -15.14
N SER A 196 3.46 -9.54 -13.82
CA SER A 196 4.46 -9.05 -12.86
C SER A 196 5.20 -10.16 -12.10
N LEU A 197 4.68 -11.39 -12.17
CA LEU A 197 5.21 -12.54 -11.44
C LEU A 197 6.40 -13.13 -12.18
N LYS A 198 7.50 -13.32 -11.46
CA LYS A 198 8.66 -14.04 -11.95
C LYS A 198 8.59 -15.52 -11.55
N CYS A 199 8.90 -16.38 -12.50
CA CYS A 199 8.92 -17.83 -12.35
C CYS A 199 10.16 -18.42 -13.04
N PRO A 200 10.61 -19.62 -12.64
CA PRO A 200 11.57 -20.40 -13.42
C PRO A 200 11.11 -20.61 -14.86
N MET A 201 12.07 -20.76 -15.76
CA MET A 201 11.79 -21.08 -17.16
C MET A 201 10.98 -22.38 -17.26
N GLY A 202 9.90 -22.35 -18.04
CA GLY A 202 9.01 -23.50 -18.24
C GLY A 202 7.98 -23.73 -17.13
N TYR A 203 8.06 -23.01 -16.00
CA TYR A 203 7.07 -23.11 -14.94
C TYR A 203 5.88 -22.16 -15.18
N THR A 204 4.66 -22.71 -15.11
CA THR A 204 3.42 -21.94 -15.08
C THR A 204 2.63 -22.34 -13.82
N PRO A 205 2.28 -21.39 -12.94
CA PRO A 205 1.41 -21.67 -11.81
C PRO A 205 0.07 -22.28 -12.25
N LEU A 206 -0.33 -23.38 -11.61
CA LEU A 206 -1.63 -24.03 -11.76
C LEU A 206 -2.29 -24.19 -10.40
N VAL A 207 -3.63 -24.24 -10.39
CA VAL A 207 -4.39 -24.49 -9.16
C VAL A 207 -3.95 -25.84 -8.55
N GLY A 208 -3.67 -25.84 -7.25
CA GLY A 208 -3.15 -26.99 -6.52
C GLY A 208 -1.62 -27.09 -6.44
N HIS A 209 -0.87 -26.30 -7.22
CA HIS A 209 0.59 -26.25 -7.07
C HIS A 209 0.98 -25.69 -5.70
N VAL A 210 1.97 -26.33 -5.07
CA VAL A 210 2.64 -25.85 -3.85
C VAL A 210 3.94 -25.16 -4.26
N VAL A 211 4.14 -23.94 -3.77
CA VAL A 211 5.23 -23.05 -4.19
C VAL A 211 5.85 -22.33 -3.00
N ASN A 212 7.15 -22.04 -3.09
CA ASN A 212 7.82 -21.05 -2.26
C ASN A 212 7.75 -19.70 -2.96
N VAL A 213 7.46 -18.64 -2.22
CA VAL A 213 7.14 -17.32 -2.81
C VAL A 213 7.82 -16.18 -2.10
N VAL A 214 8.19 -15.17 -2.88
CA VAL A 214 8.51 -13.84 -2.36
C VAL A 214 7.30 -12.95 -2.57
N VAL A 215 6.84 -12.31 -1.50
CA VAL A 215 5.69 -11.41 -1.51
C VAL A 215 6.11 -10.01 -1.09
N VAL A 216 5.45 -9.00 -1.65
CA VAL A 216 5.59 -7.59 -1.28
C VAL A 216 4.26 -7.07 -0.75
N GLN A 217 4.32 -6.09 0.15
CA GLN A 217 3.11 -5.43 0.65
C GLN A 217 2.41 -4.71 -0.49
N SER A 218 1.11 -4.98 -0.65
CA SER A 218 0.32 -4.46 -1.74
C SER A 218 -1.14 -4.34 -1.31
N ILE A 219 -1.72 -3.15 -1.47
CA ILE A 219 -3.11 -2.88 -1.16
C ILE A 219 -3.96 -3.11 -2.40
N ARG A 220 -4.74 -4.19 -2.38
CA ARG A 220 -5.86 -4.39 -3.30
C ARG A 220 -7.08 -4.89 -2.53
N PRO A 221 -8.28 -4.78 -3.14
CA PRO A 221 -9.45 -5.47 -2.62
C PRO A 221 -9.12 -6.94 -2.34
N ASN A 222 -9.17 -7.28 -1.04
CA ASN A 222 -9.09 -8.62 -0.47
C ASN A 222 -7.67 -9.16 -0.26
N TYR A 223 -6.64 -8.37 -0.59
CA TYR A 223 -5.27 -8.84 -0.52
C TYR A 223 -4.35 -7.73 -0.03
N ASN A 224 -3.52 -8.06 0.97
CA ASN A 224 -2.50 -7.18 1.54
C ASN A 224 -1.08 -7.51 1.05
N TRP A 225 -0.95 -8.61 0.30
CA TRP A 225 0.31 -9.14 -0.19
C TRP A 225 0.18 -9.53 -1.66
N ARG A 226 1.21 -9.21 -2.43
CA ARG A 226 1.35 -9.61 -3.82
C ARG A 226 2.59 -10.48 -4.00
N ALA A 227 2.45 -11.64 -4.64
CA ALA A 227 3.61 -12.43 -5.02
C ALA A 227 4.34 -11.79 -6.21
N VAL A 228 5.67 -11.69 -6.09
CA VAL A 228 6.58 -11.15 -7.11
C VAL A 228 7.48 -12.22 -7.71
N PHE A 229 7.70 -13.31 -6.96
CA PHE A 229 8.49 -14.46 -7.39
C PHE A 229 7.88 -15.74 -6.84
N MET A 230 7.89 -16.81 -7.64
CA MET A 230 7.40 -18.13 -7.30
C MET A 230 8.40 -19.20 -7.73
N MET A 231 8.62 -20.18 -6.86
CA MET A 231 9.39 -21.39 -7.11
C MET A 231 8.51 -22.60 -6.81
N PRO A 232 8.31 -23.55 -7.75
CA PRO A 232 7.65 -24.81 -7.42
C PRO A 232 8.46 -25.57 -6.37
N VAL A 233 7.76 -26.14 -5.39
CA VAL A 233 8.34 -27.16 -4.52
C VAL A 233 8.30 -28.46 -5.33
N ASN A 234 9.46 -29.04 -5.64
CA ASN A 234 9.52 -30.31 -6.36
C ASN A 234 8.76 -31.37 -5.56
N THR A 235 7.66 -31.88 -6.12
CA THR A 235 7.07 -33.17 -5.75
C THR A 235 7.46 -34.21 -6.78
#